data_AF-A0A3D4JA52-F1
#
_entry.id   AF-A0A3D4JA52-F1
#
_cell.length_a   1.000
_cell.length_b   1.000
_cell.length_c   1.000
_cell.angle_alpha   90.00
_cell.angle_beta   90.00
_cell.angle_gamma   90.00
#
_symmetry.space_group_name_H-M   'P 1'
#
loop_
_entity.id
_entity.type
_entity.pdbx_description
1 polymer ?
#
loop_
_entity_poly.entity_id
_entity_poly.type
_entity_poly.pdbx_seq_one_letter_code
_entity_poly.pdbx_strand_id
1 'polypeptide(L)' 'MPKAKTLFFIAPKKIEIQEVELSSLKDDEVLVETICSAISAGTEMLVYRNQFPHLKDAHDS' A
#
# COMPACT_ATOMS: atom_id res chain seq x y z
N MET A 1 10.47 -13.96 10.36
CA MET A 1 10.34 -13.48 8.96
C MET A 1 10.78 -12.02 8.93
N PRO A 2 11.29 -11.47 7.81
CA PRO A 2 11.71 -10.07 7.78
C PRO A 2 10.51 -9.16 8.07
N LYS A 3 10.77 -8.02 8.72
CA LYS A 3 9.76 -7.02 9.04
C LYS A 3 9.99 -5.76 8.24
N ALA A 4 8.92 -5.06 7.87
CA ALA A 4 8.97 -3.79 7.16
C ALA A 4 8.07 -2.76 7.82
N LYS A 5 8.36 -1.47 7.63
CA LYS A 5 7.46 -0.38 8.00
C LYS A 5 6.62 0.00 6.80
N THR A 6 5.30 0.00 6.97
CA THR A 6 4.35 0.30 5.89
C THR A 6 3.39 1.39 6.33
N LEU A 7 3.08 2.32 5.42
CA LEU A 7 2.07 3.34 5.62
C LEU A 7 0.70 2.80 5.20
N PHE A 8 -0.29 2.93 6.09
CA PHE A 8 -1.67 2.54 5.86
C PHE A 8 -2.59 3.76 5.87
N PHE A 9 -3.50 3.82 4.91
CA PHE A 9 -4.66 4.72 4.95
C PHE A 9 -5.76 4.07 5.78
N ILE A 10 -5.95 4.52 7.02
CA ILE A 10 -6.86 3.87 7.98
C ILE A 10 -8.23 4.55 8.09
N ALA A 11 -8.33 5.80 7.64
CA ALA A 11 -9.57 6.55 7.53
C ALA A 11 -9.36 7.75 6.59
N PRO A 12 -10.42 8.45 6.14
CA PRO A 12 -10.27 9.68 5.38
C PRO A 12 -9.39 10.68 6.15
N LYS A 13 -8.33 11.13 5.50
CA LYS A 13 -7.30 12.05 6.00
C LYS A 13 -6.50 11.51 7.18
N LYS A 14 -6.54 10.22 7.47
CA LYS A 14 -5.79 9.58 8.56
C LYS A 14 -4.92 8.45 8.05
N ILE A 15 -3.64 8.51 8.40
CA ILE A 15 -2.65 7.48 8.07
C ILE A 15 -1.94 7.01 9.34
N GLU A 16 -1.41 5.80 9.30
CA GLU A 16 -0.55 5.24 10.33
C GLU A 16 0.62 4.49 9.69
N ILE A 17 1.78 4.51 10.33
CA ILE A 17 2.91 3.65 9.95
C ILE A 17 2.90 2.47 10.91
N GLN A 18 2.85 1.26 10.36
CA GLN A 18 2.81 0.02 11.13
C GLN A 18 3.99 -0.87 10.71
N GLU A 19 4.48 -1.67 11.67
CA GLU A 19 5.44 -2.73 11.38
C GLU A 19 4.67 -3.98 10.94
N VAL A 20 5.03 -4.53 9.79
CA VAL A 20 4.39 -5.72 9.21
C VAL A 20 5.41 -6.83 9.04
N GLU A 21 4.99 -8.06 9.33
CA GLU A 21 5.79 -9.25 8.98
C GLU A 21 5.56 -9.60 7.51
N LEU A 22 6.64 -9.81 6.78
CA LEU A 22 6.58 -10.19 5.38
C LEU A 22 6.36 -11.69 5.23
N SER A 23 5.52 -12.06 4.27
CA SER A 23 5.29 -13.47 3.93
C SER A 23 6.56 -14.12 3.38
N SER A 24 6.60 -15.45 3.43
CA SER A 24 7.68 -16.19 2.75
C SER A 24 7.59 -16.00 1.25
N LEU A 25 8.74 -15.79 0.63
CA LEU A 25 8.88 -15.57 -0.80
C LEU A 25 8.56 -16.86 -1.57
N LYS A 26 7.74 -16.77 -2.62
CA LYS A 26 7.56 -17.87 -3.57
C LYS A 26 8.71 -17.94 -4.57
N ASP A 27 8.83 -19.08 -5.27
CA ASP A 27 9.89 -19.33 -6.25
C ASP A 27 9.94 -18.30 -7.40
N ASP A 28 8.83 -17.60 -7.67
CA ASP A 28 8.66 -16.60 -8.72
C ASP A 28 8.63 -15.15 -8.22
N GLU A 29 8.91 -14.91 -6.94
CA GLU A 29 8.89 -13.58 -6.33
C GLU A 29 10.30 -13.09 -5.99
N VAL A 30 10.48 -11.77 -5.87
CA VAL A 30 11.72 -11.15 -5.36
C VAL A 30 11.39 -10.17 -4.23
N LEU A 31 12.23 -10.16 -3.18
CA LEU A 31 12.14 -9.18 -2.11
C LEU A 31 12.95 -7.94 -2.48
N VAL A 32 12.31 -6.77 -2.43
CA VAL A 32 12.94 -5.47 -2.69
C VAL A 32 12.87 -4.57 -1.48
N GLU A 33 13.92 -3.79 -1.25
CA GLU A 33 13.94 -2.73 -0.23
C GLU A 33 13.64 -1.38 -0.86
N THR A 34 12.65 -0.67 -0.32
CA THR A 34 12.31 0.69 -0.78
C THR A 34 13.23 1.70 -0.12
N ILE A 35 14.20 2.23 -0.88
CA ILE A 35 15.13 3.28 -0.38
C ILE A 35 14.45 4.66 -0.32
N CYS A 36 13.55 4.93 -1.27
CA CYS A 36 12.76 6.15 -1.33
C CYS A 36 11.47 5.89 -2.11
N SER A 37 10.39 6.57 -1.73
CA SER A 37 9.14 6.61 -2.48
C SER A 37 8.69 8.05 -2.65
N ALA A 38 8.28 8.41 -3.87
CA ALA A 38 7.65 9.68 -4.14
C ALA A 38 6.13 9.56 -3.93
N ILE A 39 5.52 10.58 -3.36
CA ILE A 39 4.07 10.62 -3.17
C ILE A 39 3.41 11.03 -4.49
N SER A 40 2.47 10.23 -4.96
CA SER A 40 1.61 10.60 -6.08
C SER A 40 0.56 11.60 -5.61
N ALA A 41 0.81 12.88 -5.91
CA ALA A 41 -0.12 13.97 -5.57
C ALA A 41 -1.53 13.80 -6.20
N GLY A 42 -1.69 12.93 -7.20
CA GLY A 42 -2.97 12.56 -7.78
C GLY A 42 -3.62 11.40 -7.03
N THR A 43 -3.23 10.17 -7.36
CA THR A 43 -3.90 8.93 -6.93
C THR A 43 -3.95 8.76 -5.42
N GLU A 44 -2.82 8.96 -4.72
CA GLU A 44 -2.75 8.77 -3.28
C GLU A 44 -3.56 9.84 -2.53
N MET A 45 -3.70 11.05 -3.10
CA MET A 45 -4.60 12.08 -2.56
C MET A 45 -6.07 11.76 -2.72
N LEU A 46 -6.46 11.05 -3.77
CA LEU A 46 -7.82 10.54 -3.90
C LEU A 46 -8.11 9.49 -2.81
N VAL A 47 -7.19 8.56 -2.57
CA VAL A 47 -7.33 7.57 -1.48
C VAL A 47 -7.36 8.27 -0.12
N TYR A 48 -6.39 9.15 0.15
CA TYR A 48 -6.30 9.91 1.40
C TYR A 48 -7.58 10.71 1.69
N ARG A 49 -8.23 11.28 0.68
CA ARG A 49 -9.46 12.09 0.85
C ARG A 49 -10.74 11.27 0.76
N ASN A 50 -10.64 9.95 0.57
CA ASN A 50 -11.78 9.07 0.32
C ASN A 50 -12.61 9.48 -0.91
N GLN A 51 -11.90 9.81 -1.98
CA GLN A 51 -12.43 10.23 -3.28
C GLN A 51 -12.03 9.26 -4.41
N PHE A 52 -11.35 8.16 -4.08
CA PHE A 52 -10.98 7.16 -5.07
C PHE A 52 -12.24 6.49 -5.64
N PRO A 53 -12.36 6.33 -6.98
CA PRO A 53 -13.53 5.69 -7.57
C PRO A 53 -13.70 4.25 -7.13
N HIS A 54 -14.92 3.86 -6.78
CA HIS A 54 -15.29 2.47 -6.51
C HIS A 54 -15.79 1.85 -7.81
N LEU A 55 -14.86 1.57 -8.71
CA LEU A 55 -15.15 0.84 -9.95
C LEU A 55 -15.17 -0.64 -9.62
N LYS A 56 -16.11 -1.39 -10.20
CA LYS A 56 -16.02 -2.86 -10.19
C LYS A 56 -14.94 -3.25 -11.20
N ASP A 57 -13.85 -3.85 -10.75
CA ASP A 57 -12.91 -4.48 -11.66
C ASP A 57 -13.46 -5.86 -12.07
N ALA A 58 -13.28 -6.24 -13.32
CA ALA A 58 -13.62 -7.59 -13.81
C ALA A 58 -12.75 -8.67 -13.15
N HIS A 59 -11.66 -8.27 -12.49
CA HIS A 59 -10.73 -9.13 -11.78
C HIS A 59 -10.90 -9.16 -10.24
N ASP A 60 -11.91 -8.47 -9.69
CA ASP A 60 -12.24 -8.50 -8.25
C ASP A 60 -12.94 -9.82 -7.79
N SER A 61 -12.87 -10.88 -8.61
CA SER A 61 -13.55 -12.17 -8.39
C SER A 61 -12.65 -13.21 -7.74
#